data_AF-A0A7S3AGU5-F1
#
_entry.id   AF-A0A7S3AGU5-F1
#
_cell.length_a   1.000
_cell.length_b   1.000
_cell.length_c   1.000
_cell.angle_alpha   90.00
_cell.angle_beta   90.00
_cell.angle_gamma   90.00
#
_symmetry.space_group_name_H-M   'P 1'
#
loop_
_entity.id
_entity.type
_entity.pdbx_description
1 polymer ?
#
loop_
_entity_poly.entity_id
_entity_poly.type
_entity_poly.pdbx_seq_one_letter_code
_entity_poly.pdbx_strand_id
1 'polypeptide(L)'
;GSGDEVLLSHSLPPESGGMRAEVTAVGDNFIELAMAELPAELTERRWRLDRGSNRTAHVRIAEGLANFVSDRYSGPPALRSAILSAAVTDGSLASQTTYSAISRGMISDAISAAEIAARATPSDSREAEAGVGDAVPALNPSQRQAVEAACERPVSLIQGPPGTGKTRAACELLRAASRSITPPAPLLACGPSNAAVDQLLSGLLKLGVRAIRVGMPARVSESLRPATLAAHLEKHRSYPTLRKLRSRSRRLRQLELDEAREGFATSAGRREG
;
A
#
# COMPACT_ATOMS: atom_id res chain seq x y z
N GLY A 1 5.36 -16.47 -1.82
CA GLY A 1 4.79 -15.54 -0.82
C GLY A 1 3.40 -15.16 -1.26
N SER A 2 2.46 -14.96 -0.33
CA SER A 2 1.10 -14.53 -0.68
C SER A 2 1.15 -13.32 -1.62
N GLY A 3 0.39 -13.39 -2.71
CA GLY A 3 0.20 -12.56 -3.90
C GLY A 3 1.39 -12.46 -4.87
N ASP A 4 2.31 -13.41 -4.82
CA ASP A 4 3.25 -13.61 -5.92
C ASP A 4 2.51 -14.22 -7.11
N GLU A 5 2.80 -13.72 -8.31
CA GLU A 5 2.40 -14.39 -9.55
C GLU A 5 3.22 -15.67 -9.70
N VAL A 6 2.56 -16.76 -10.03
CA VAL A 6 3.15 -18.08 -10.22
C VAL A 6 2.60 -18.72 -11.50
N LEU A 7 3.41 -19.58 -12.08
CA LEU A 7 3.08 -20.34 -13.28
C LEU A 7 2.90 -21.81 -12.89
N LEU A 8 1.73 -22.36 -13.19
CA LEU A 8 1.40 -23.76 -12.97
C LEU A 8 1.58 -24.56 -14.28
N SER A 9 2.32 -25.66 -14.24
CA SER A 9 2.62 -26.51 -15.42
C SER A 9 2.77 -28.00 -15.05
N HIS A 10 2.72 -28.91 -16.03
CA HIS A 10 2.80 -30.36 -15.80
C HIS A 10 4.25 -30.91 -15.70
N SER A 11 5.24 -30.44 -16.50
CA SER A 11 6.69 -30.80 -16.36
C SER A 11 7.62 -30.18 -17.45
N LEU A 12 8.85 -29.75 -17.07
CA LEU A 12 10.01 -29.14 -17.81
C LEU A 12 9.70 -27.95 -18.79
N PRO A 13 10.65 -27.02 -19.08
CA PRO A 13 10.35 -25.60 -19.37
C PRO A 13 9.48 -25.41 -20.63
N PRO A 14 8.70 -24.32 -20.70
CA PRO A 14 7.50 -24.29 -21.51
C PRO A 14 7.83 -24.12 -22.99
N GLU A 15 7.75 -25.20 -23.76
CA GLU A 15 7.35 -25.10 -25.16
C GLU A 15 5.83 -24.87 -25.27
N SER A 16 5.08 -25.25 -24.23
CA SER A 16 3.62 -25.10 -24.11
C SER A 16 3.29 -24.29 -22.85
N GLY A 17 2.64 -23.14 -23.05
CA GLY A 17 2.38 -22.15 -22.00
C GLY A 17 1.74 -22.71 -20.73
N GLY A 18 2.24 -22.28 -19.57
CA GLY A 18 1.66 -22.59 -18.27
C GLY A 18 0.49 -21.69 -17.90
N MET A 19 -0.32 -22.15 -16.94
CA MET A 19 -1.43 -21.39 -16.40
C MET A 19 -0.96 -20.42 -15.33
N ARG A 20 -1.39 -19.15 -15.43
CA ARG A 20 -1.04 -18.12 -14.44
C ARG A 20 -1.97 -18.21 -13.23
N ALA A 21 -1.37 -18.07 -12.07
CA ALA A 21 -2.06 -18.02 -10.80
C ALA A 21 -1.43 -16.97 -9.89
N GLU A 22 -2.19 -16.51 -8.90
CA GLU A 22 -1.71 -15.68 -7.81
C GLU A 22 -1.77 -16.49 -6.52
N VAL A 23 -0.67 -16.54 -5.76
CA VAL A 23 -0.66 -17.23 -4.46
C VAL A 23 -1.57 -16.49 -3.49
N THR A 24 -2.60 -17.11 -2.93
CA THR A 24 -3.46 -16.46 -1.91
C THR A 24 -2.94 -16.73 -0.49
N ALA A 25 -2.53 -17.97 -0.22
CA ALA A 25 -1.98 -18.40 1.06
C ALA A 25 -0.83 -19.41 0.86
N VAL A 26 0.08 -19.44 1.83
CA VAL A 26 1.15 -20.44 1.92
C VAL A 26 1.16 -20.93 3.36
N GLY A 27 0.89 -22.21 3.57
CA GLY A 27 1.08 -22.90 4.84
C GLY A 27 2.22 -23.89 4.75
N ASP A 28 2.49 -24.59 5.85
CA ASP A 28 3.64 -25.51 5.94
C ASP A 28 3.54 -26.67 4.93
N ASN A 29 2.32 -27.12 4.64
CA ASN A 29 2.06 -28.26 3.75
C ASN A 29 1.13 -27.91 2.57
N PHE A 30 0.84 -26.63 2.34
CA PHE A 30 -0.06 -26.24 1.26
C PHE A 30 0.28 -24.87 0.66
N ILE A 31 -0.09 -24.71 -0.61
CA ILE A 31 -0.11 -23.42 -1.30
C ILE A 31 -1.50 -23.26 -1.89
N GLU A 32 -2.17 -22.18 -1.53
CA GLU A 32 -3.48 -21.83 -2.09
C GLU A 32 -3.27 -20.84 -3.24
N LEU A 33 -3.94 -21.09 -4.36
CA LEU A 33 -3.78 -20.34 -5.60
C LEU A 33 -5.13 -19.77 -6.06
N ALA A 34 -5.17 -18.48 -6.36
CA ALA A 34 -6.26 -17.86 -7.13
C ALA A 34 -5.92 -17.95 -8.62
N MET A 35 -6.80 -18.58 -9.39
CA MET A 35 -6.65 -18.79 -10.83
C MET A 35 -7.89 -18.27 -11.55
N ALA A 36 -7.72 -17.79 -12.78
CA ALA A 36 -8.85 -17.39 -13.62
C ALA A 36 -9.69 -18.61 -14.02
N GLU A 37 -9.04 -19.73 -14.32
CA GLU A 37 -9.66 -21.00 -14.68
C GLU A 37 -8.98 -22.13 -13.91
N LEU A 38 -9.78 -23.07 -13.42
CA LEU A 38 -9.32 -24.23 -12.66
C LEU A 38 -9.04 -25.40 -13.63
N PRO A 39 -7.83 -25.98 -13.65
CA PRO A 39 -7.55 -27.12 -14.54
C PRO A 39 -8.37 -28.35 -14.17
N ALA A 40 -8.89 -29.05 -15.18
CA ALA A 40 -9.79 -30.20 -15.00
C ALA A 40 -9.11 -31.41 -14.31
N GLU A 41 -7.80 -31.59 -14.46
CA GLU A 41 -7.03 -32.75 -13.97
C GLU A 41 -6.20 -32.45 -12.72
N LEU A 42 -6.69 -31.55 -11.85
CA LEU A 42 -5.91 -31.02 -10.72
C LEU A 42 -5.42 -32.10 -9.75
N THR A 43 -6.19 -33.18 -9.58
CA THR A 43 -5.88 -34.31 -8.68
C THR A 43 -5.20 -35.49 -9.36
N GLU A 44 -5.15 -35.51 -10.69
CA GLU A 44 -4.78 -36.70 -11.46
C GLU A 44 -3.28 -36.75 -11.80
N ARG A 45 -2.59 -35.60 -11.69
CA ARG A 45 -1.18 -35.46 -12.08
C ARG A 45 -0.37 -34.67 -11.08
N ARG A 46 0.97 -34.85 -11.14
CA ARG A 46 1.91 -33.99 -10.44
C ARG A 46 2.00 -32.65 -11.16
N TRP A 47 1.95 -31.55 -10.41
CA TRP A 47 2.06 -30.19 -10.91
C TRP A 47 3.37 -29.53 -10.47
N ARG A 48 3.94 -28.71 -11.34
CA ARG A 48 5.07 -27.84 -11.08
C ARG A 48 4.57 -26.41 -10.92
N LEU A 49 5.07 -25.74 -9.87
CA LEU A 49 4.79 -24.34 -9.60
C LEU A 49 6.08 -23.55 -9.72
N ASP A 50 6.18 -22.71 -10.75
CA ASP A 50 7.29 -21.80 -10.94
C ASP A 50 6.91 -20.40 -10.45
N ARG A 51 7.80 -19.74 -9.70
CA ARG A 51 7.56 -18.36 -9.27
C ARG A 51 7.74 -17.42 -10.46
N GLY A 52 6.69 -16.69 -10.81
CA GLY A 52 6.73 -15.64 -11.82
C GLY A 52 7.48 -14.41 -11.32
N SER A 53 7.92 -13.57 -12.24
CA SER A 53 8.46 -12.26 -11.90
C SER A 53 7.32 -11.33 -11.44
N ASN A 54 7.59 -10.47 -10.44
CA ASN A 54 6.59 -9.48 -9.97
C ASN A 54 6.47 -8.33 -10.99
N ARG A 55 5.87 -8.63 -12.14
CA ARG A 55 5.73 -7.70 -13.27
C ARG A 55 4.90 -6.48 -12.89
N THR A 56 3.87 -6.65 -12.06
CA THR A 56 3.02 -5.55 -11.61
C THR A 56 3.81 -4.50 -10.83
N ALA A 57 4.70 -4.90 -9.92
CA ALA A 57 5.55 -3.94 -9.21
C ALA A 57 6.48 -3.20 -10.17
N HIS A 58 7.09 -3.92 -11.12
CA HIS A 58 7.98 -3.31 -12.12
C HIS A 58 7.25 -2.28 -13.00
N VAL A 59 6.07 -2.62 -13.52
CA VAL A 59 5.24 -1.72 -14.32
C VAL A 59 4.85 -0.48 -13.52
N ARG A 60 4.42 -0.64 -12.26
CA ARG A 60 4.06 0.49 -11.39
C ARG A 60 5.25 1.41 -11.11
N ILE A 61 6.44 0.86 -10.93
CA ILE A 61 7.67 1.65 -10.74
C ILE A 61 7.98 2.42 -12.03
N ALA A 62 7.94 1.77 -13.19
CA ALA A 62 8.18 2.42 -14.47
C ALA A 62 7.17 3.54 -14.75
N GLU A 63 5.88 3.31 -14.54
CA GLU A 63 4.83 4.32 -14.64
C GLU A 63 5.04 5.48 -13.64
N GLY A 64 5.43 5.15 -12.40
CA GLY A 64 5.73 6.13 -11.37
C GLY A 64 6.91 7.04 -11.75
N LEU A 65 7.98 6.46 -12.28
CA LEU A 65 9.14 7.19 -12.79
C LEU A 65 8.78 8.06 -13.98
N ALA A 66 8.04 7.51 -14.95
CA ALA A 66 7.58 8.25 -16.12
C ALA A 66 6.72 9.47 -15.72
N ASN A 67 5.82 9.30 -14.75
CA ASN A 67 5.03 10.41 -14.22
C ASN A 67 5.92 11.44 -13.49
N PHE A 68 6.86 10.98 -12.66
CA PHE A 68 7.76 11.84 -11.87
C PHE A 68 8.62 12.78 -12.72
N VAL A 69 9.09 12.32 -13.89
CA VAL A 69 9.90 13.14 -14.81
C VAL A 69 9.05 13.96 -15.78
N SER A 70 7.78 13.64 -15.95
CA SER A 70 6.90 14.35 -16.89
C SER A 70 6.45 15.72 -16.40
N ASP A 71 5.98 16.54 -17.35
CA ASP A 71 5.32 17.83 -17.07
C ASP A 71 3.93 17.65 -16.40
N ARG A 72 3.43 16.42 -16.33
CA ARG A 72 2.15 16.07 -15.67
C ARG A 72 2.30 15.74 -14.19
N TYR A 73 3.51 15.87 -13.63
CA TYR A 73 3.73 15.64 -12.20
C TYR A 73 2.89 16.59 -11.35
N SER A 74 2.03 16.01 -10.51
CA SER A 74 1.12 16.75 -9.62
C SER A 74 1.47 16.61 -8.13
N GLY A 75 2.63 16.05 -7.79
CA GLY A 75 3.06 15.88 -6.41
C GLY A 75 3.73 17.13 -5.81
N PRO A 76 4.23 17.04 -4.56
CA PRO A 76 4.85 18.17 -3.87
C PRO A 76 6.11 18.67 -4.58
N PRO A 77 6.16 19.94 -5.04
CA PRO A 77 7.33 20.47 -5.76
C PRO A 77 8.63 20.39 -4.96
N ALA A 78 8.57 20.68 -3.65
CA ALA A 78 9.73 20.61 -2.76
C ALA A 78 10.34 19.19 -2.69
N LEU A 79 9.50 18.15 -2.70
CA LEU A 79 9.96 16.76 -2.72
C LEU A 79 10.62 16.40 -4.05
N ARG A 80 10.00 16.80 -5.17
CA ARG A 80 10.57 16.58 -6.52
C ARG A 80 11.92 17.25 -6.66
N SER A 81 12.02 18.52 -6.26
CA SER A 81 13.28 19.27 -6.28
C SER A 81 14.32 18.63 -5.36
N ALA A 82 13.98 18.23 -4.13
CA ALA A 82 14.94 17.58 -3.24
C ALA A 82 15.52 16.28 -3.83
N ILE A 83 14.68 15.45 -4.46
CA ILE A 83 15.10 14.20 -5.09
C ILE A 83 15.96 14.47 -6.34
N LEU A 84 15.54 15.39 -7.21
CA LEU A 84 16.27 15.70 -8.45
C LEU A 84 17.58 16.45 -8.19
N SER A 85 17.58 17.40 -7.24
CA SER A 85 18.79 18.15 -6.89
C SER A 85 19.83 17.27 -6.20
N ALA A 86 19.43 16.27 -5.43
CA ALA A 86 20.34 15.25 -4.90
C ALA A 86 20.99 14.39 -6.01
N ALA A 87 20.33 14.27 -7.17
CA ALA A 87 20.90 13.57 -8.33
C ALA A 87 21.85 14.45 -9.17
N VAL A 88 21.80 15.77 -9.00
CA VAL A 88 22.56 16.76 -9.79
C VAL A 88 23.81 17.26 -9.07
N THR A 89 24.15 16.74 -7.88
CA THR A 89 25.40 17.09 -7.19
C THR A 89 26.63 16.40 -7.80
N ASP A 90 26.89 16.65 -9.08
CA ASP A 90 28.25 16.90 -9.55
C ASP A 90 28.47 18.40 -9.41
N GLY A 91 29.40 18.77 -8.53
CA GLY A 91 29.47 20.07 -7.89
C GLY A 91 29.48 21.27 -8.83
N SER A 92 28.39 22.03 -8.90
CA SER A 92 28.41 23.48 -9.12
C SER A 92 27.02 24.10 -8.87
N LEU A 93 26.96 25.09 -7.97
CA LEU A 93 25.98 26.20 -7.92
C LEU A 93 24.46 25.93 -7.79
N ALA A 94 23.96 24.70 -7.65
CA ALA A 94 22.50 24.44 -7.47
C ALA A 94 21.99 24.50 -6.01
N SER A 95 22.84 24.85 -5.05
CA SER A 95 22.62 24.58 -3.62
C SER A 95 21.91 25.68 -2.81
N GLN A 96 21.81 26.93 -3.27
CA GLN A 96 21.20 28.01 -2.46
C GLN A 96 19.73 28.32 -2.81
N THR A 97 19.36 28.32 -4.09
CA THR A 97 17.98 28.57 -4.54
C THR A 97 17.06 27.38 -4.22
N THR A 98 17.56 26.16 -4.36
CA THR A 98 16.83 24.92 -4.02
C THR A 98 16.54 24.84 -2.51
N TYR A 99 17.52 25.19 -1.67
CA TYR A 99 17.34 25.21 -0.22
C TYR A 99 16.28 26.25 0.19
N SER A 100 16.31 27.44 -0.41
CA SER A 100 15.31 28.48 -0.09
C SER A 100 13.89 28.14 -0.59
N ALA A 101 13.75 27.36 -1.67
CA ALA A 101 12.46 26.85 -2.14
C ALA A 101 11.88 25.74 -1.24
N ILE A 102 12.74 24.82 -0.75
CA ILE A 102 12.36 23.80 0.24
C ILE A 102 11.94 24.48 1.56
N SER A 103 12.64 25.53 1.98
CA SER A 103 12.33 26.24 3.22
C SER A 103 11.09 27.15 3.15
N ARG A 104 10.64 27.56 1.95
CA ARG A 104 9.51 28.50 1.76
C ARG A 104 8.23 27.84 1.26
N GLY A 105 8.25 26.53 0.97
CA GLY A 105 7.13 25.76 0.44
C GLY A 105 6.09 25.39 1.50
N MET A 106 5.33 26.40 1.96
CA MET A 106 3.95 26.34 2.47
C MET A 106 3.46 25.02 3.11
N ILE A 107 3.61 24.93 4.44
CA ILE A 107 2.46 24.75 5.32
C ILE A 107 2.28 26.13 5.97
N SER A 108 1.34 26.93 5.50
CA SER A 108 1.15 28.31 5.98
C SER A 108 0.66 28.41 7.43
N ASP A 109 0.46 27.27 8.09
CA ASP A 109 0.18 27.18 9.53
C ASP A 109 1.08 26.08 10.10
N ALA A 110 2.37 26.39 10.28
CA ALA A 110 3.29 25.48 10.96
C ALA A 110 2.73 25.20 12.35
N ILE A 111 2.31 23.95 12.57
CA ILE A 111 1.82 23.46 13.85
C ILE A 111 2.94 23.68 14.85
N SER A 112 2.73 24.55 15.83
CA SER A 112 3.78 24.78 16.82
C SER A 112 4.03 23.47 17.58
N ALA A 113 5.29 23.16 17.88
CA ALA A 113 5.63 22.06 18.79
C ALA A 113 4.83 22.13 20.12
N ALA A 114 4.46 23.34 20.54
CA ALA A 114 3.58 23.62 21.68
C ALA A 114 2.15 23.07 21.51
N GLU A 115 1.54 23.14 20.31
CA GLU A 115 0.20 22.59 20.05
C GLU A 115 0.19 21.06 19.98
N ILE A 116 1.27 20.44 19.49
CA ILE A 116 1.45 18.98 19.51
C ILE A 116 1.56 18.49 20.96
N ALA A 117 2.33 19.19 21.79
CA ALA A 117 2.46 18.89 23.22
C ALA A 117 1.15 19.13 23.99
N ALA A 118 0.41 20.21 23.69
CA ALA A 118 -0.87 20.53 24.32
C ALA A 118 -1.96 19.51 23.97
N ARG A 119 -2.05 19.07 22.70
CA ARG A 119 -3.01 18.05 22.23
C ARG A 119 -2.57 16.60 22.49
N ALA A 120 -1.38 16.39 23.05
CA ALA A 120 -0.90 15.11 23.55
C ALA A 120 -1.29 14.87 25.03
N THR A 121 -1.93 15.84 25.69
CA THR A 121 -2.58 15.60 26.98
C THR A 121 -3.91 14.86 26.78
N PRO A 122 -4.31 13.97 27.70
CA PRO A 122 -5.54 13.18 27.56
C PRO A 122 -6.75 14.07 27.87
N SER A 123 -7.15 14.90 26.90
CA SER A 123 -8.35 15.74 27.00
C SER A 123 -9.41 15.33 25.96
N ASP A 124 -9.54 14.04 25.69
CA ASP A 124 -10.74 13.48 25.06
C ASP A 124 -11.41 12.51 26.06
N SER A 125 -11.95 13.06 27.14
CA SER A 125 -12.80 12.36 28.12
C SER A 125 -14.19 12.01 27.58
N ARG A 126 -14.35 11.83 26.25
CA ARG A 126 -15.65 11.54 25.62
C ARG A 126 -15.72 10.32 24.70
N GLU A 127 -14.64 9.56 24.52
CA GLU A 127 -14.68 8.32 23.69
C GLU A 127 -14.12 7.07 24.40
N ALA A 128 -13.98 7.11 25.73
CA ALA A 128 -13.55 5.96 26.52
C ALA A 128 -14.73 5.07 26.97
N GLU A 129 -15.45 4.49 26.00
CA GLU A 129 -16.24 3.27 26.25
C GLU A 129 -15.95 2.23 25.17
N ALA A 130 -14.76 1.61 25.26
CA ALA A 130 -14.53 0.20 24.90
C ALA A 130 -13.07 -0.19 25.17
N GLY A 131 -12.84 -0.91 26.26
CA GLY A 131 -11.83 -1.98 26.33
C GLY A 131 -10.35 -1.60 26.50
N VAL A 132 -9.85 -1.79 27.72
CA VAL A 132 -8.50 -2.28 28.10
C VAL A 132 -7.36 -1.90 27.12
N GLY A 133 -6.76 -0.72 27.33
CA GLY A 133 -5.54 -0.33 26.63
C GLY A 133 -4.40 -0.12 27.61
N ASP A 134 -3.39 -0.99 27.57
CA ASP A 134 -2.08 -0.77 28.18
C ASP A 134 -1.61 0.66 27.87
N ALA A 135 -1.22 1.43 28.89
CA ALA A 135 -0.79 2.82 28.71
C ALA A 135 0.39 2.88 27.73
N VAL A 136 0.17 3.46 26.54
CA VAL A 136 1.23 3.51 25.53
C VAL A 136 2.35 4.44 26.06
N PRO A 137 3.59 3.95 26.24
CA PRO A 137 4.65 4.73 26.85
C PRO A 137 4.95 6.00 26.04
N ALA A 138 5.21 7.10 26.75
CA ALA A 138 5.49 8.39 26.16
C ALA A 138 6.77 8.36 25.29
N LEU A 139 6.82 9.22 24.27
CA LEU A 139 8.04 9.39 23.47
C LEU A 139 9.19 9.91 24.33
N ASN A 140 10.38 9.35 24.12
CA ASN A 140 11.60 9.88 24.70
C ASN A 140 11.96 11.25 24.04
N PRO A 141 12.88 12.04 24.63
CA PRO A 141 13.19 13.37 24.12
C PRO A 141 13.67 13.40 22.66
N SER A 142 14.49 12.43 22.23
CA SER A 142 15.01 12.39 20.85
C SER A 142 13.92 12.02 19.83
N GLN A 143 13.02 11.11 20.17
CA GLN A 143 11.85 10.78 19.35
C GLN A 143 10.90 11.97 19.24
N ARG A 144 10.65 12.68 20.35
CA ARG A 144 9.78 13.86 20.37
C ARG A 144 10.34 14.96 19.47
N GLN A 145 11.63 15.28 19.63
CA GLN A 145 12.30 16.27 18.79
C GLN A 145 12.25 15.88 17.30
N ALA A 146 12.44 14.60 16.98
CA ALA A 146 12.35 14.12 15.61
C ALA A 146 10.92 14.25 15.02
N VAL A 147 9.88 14.00 15.82
CA VAL A 147 8.48 14.14 15.41
C VAL A 147 8.12 15.62 15.20
N GLU A 148 8.47 16.49 16.15
CA GLU A 148 8.21 17.94 16.07
C GLU A 148 8.90 18.53 14.83
N ALA A 149 10.19 18.26 14.65
CA ALA A 149 10.93 18.73 13.48
C ALA A 149 10.37 18.19 12.15
N ALA A 150 9.73 17.01 12.16
CA ALA A 150 9.09 16.45 10.97
C ALA A 150 7.74 17.09 10.64
N CYS A 151 7.02 17.64 11.63
CA CYS A 151 5.79 18.40 11.40
C CYS A 151 6.04 19.78 10.80
N GLU A 152 7.21 20.38 11.07
CA GLU A 152 7.56 21.74 10.63
C GLU A 152 8.22 21.79 9.25
N ARG A 153 8.62 20.65 8.69
CA ARG A 153 9.38 20.58 7.43
C ARG A 153 8.60 19.85 6.34
N PRO A 154 8.67 20.29 5.07
CA PRO A 154 7.99 19.63 3.96
C PRO A 154 8.58 18.25 3.63
N VAL A 155 9.86 18.03 3.96
CA VAL A 155 10.55 16.74 3.81
C VAL A 155 11.43 16.52 5.03
N SER A 156 11.35 15.33 5.64
CA SER A 156 12.15 14.93 6.79
C SER A 156 12.61 13.48 6.67
N LEU A 157 13.82 13.20 7.16
CA LEU A 157 14.37 11.85 7.28
C LEU A 157 14.62 11.56 8.76
N ILE A 158 13.93 10.55 9.30
CA ILE A 158 14.11 10.09 10.69
C ILE A 158 14.94 8.81 10.66
N GLN A 159 16.15 8.88 11.20
CA GLN A 159 17.05 7.74 11.32
C GLN A 159 17.08 7.23 12.77
N GLY A 160 17.17 5.91 12.95
CA GLY A 160 17.35 5.31 14.26
C GLY A 160 17.94 3.89 14.18
N PRO A 161 18.87 3.51 15.07
CA PRO A 161 19.34 2.12 15.19
C PRO A 161 18.21 1.09 15.36
N PRO A 162 18.49 -0.21 15.20
CA PRO A 162 17.51 -1.26 15.51
C PRO A 162 16.96 -1.11 16.94
N GLY A 163 15.65 -1.30 17.13
CA GLY A 163 15.01 -1.20 18.44
C GLY A 163 14.70 0.21 18.98
N THR A 164 15.10 1.30 18.32
CA THR A 164 14.89 2.67 18.85
C THR A 164 13.48 3.26 18.67
N GLY A 165 12.49 2.41 18.40
CA GLY A 165 11.09 2.85 18.32
C GLY A 165 10.74 3.71 17.10
N LYS A 166 11.44 3.55 15.96
CA LYS A 166 11.11 4.28 14.70
C LYS A 166 9.62 4.18 14.32
N THR A 167 9.04 2.99 14.41
CA THR A 167 7.61 2.77 14.14
C THR A 167 6.73 3.54 15.13
N ARG A 168 7.11 3.60 16.41
CA ARG A 168 6.42 4.39 17.44
C ARG A 168 6.46 5.88 17.08
N ALA A 169 7.63 6.41 16.75
CA ALA A 169 7.79 7.80 16.32
C ALA A 169 6.95 8.11 15.06
N ALA A 170 6.93 7.21 14.07
CA ALA A 170 6.11 7.36 12.87
C ALA A 170 4.60 7.38 13.18
N CYS A 171 4.12 6.51 14.08
CA CYS A 171 2.71 6.50 14.51
C CYS A 171 2.33 7.81 15.22
N GLU A 172 3.19 8.34 16.08
CA GLU A 172 2.95 9.62 16.76
C GLU A 172 2.98 10.80 15.79
N LEU A 173 3.90 10.81 14.82
CA LEU A 173 3.92 11.79 13.75
C LEU A 173 2.61 11.79 12.95
N LEU A 174 2.15 10.62 12.53
CA LEU A 174 0.89 10.47 11.79
C LEU A 174 -0.33 10.87 12.63
N ARG A 175 -0.34 10.54 13.93
CA ARG A 175 -1.39 10.98 14.87
C ARG A 175 -1.41 12.50 14.97
N ALA A 176 -0.26 13.13 15.20
CA ALA A 176 -0.14 14.59 15.29
C ALA A 176 -0.58 15.27 14.00
N ALA A 177 -0.09 14.81 12.84
CA ALA A 177 -0.48 15.32 11.54
C ALA A 177 -1.99 15.17 11.27
N SER A 178 -2.57 14.01 11.59
CA SER A 178 -4.00 13.75 11.34
C SER A 178 -4.95 14.69 12.08
N ARG A 179 -4.52 15.25 13.21
CA ARG A 179 -5.30 16.18 14.04
C ARG A 179 -5.10 17.65 13.66
N SER A 180 -4.08 17.93 12.87
CA SER A 180 -3.57 19.29 12.71
C SER A 180 -3.67 19.81 11.28
N ILE A 181 -3.80 18.91 10.29
CA ILE A 181 -4.05 19.30 8.89
C ILE A 181 -5.42 19.95 8.76
N THR A 182 -5.43 21.18 8.23
CA THR A 182 -6.64 21.97 7.97
C THR A 182 -6.64 22.48 6.52
N PRO A 183 -7.70 22.22 5.72
CA PRO A 183 -8.85 21.36 6.05
C PRO A 183 -8.44 19.89 6.21
N PRO A 184 -9.22 19.06 6.94
CA PRO A 184 -8.89 17.66 7.13
C PRO A 184 -8.63 16.94 5.81
N ALA A 185 -7.45 16.34 5.67
CA ALA A 185 -7.05 15.61 4.47
C ALA A 185 -6.55 14.20 4.84
N PRO A 186 -6.75 13.21 3.96
CA PRO A 186 -6.25 11.85 4.19
C PRO A 186 -4.72 11.81 4.16
N LEU A 187 -4.14 11.08 5.12
CA LEU A 187 -2.70 10.80 5.17
C LEU A 187 -2.41 9.44 4.52
N LEU A 188 -1.37 9.38 3.69
CA LEU A 188 -0.87 8.13 3.12
C LEU A 188 0.36 7.66 3.90
N ALA A 189 0.25 6.50 4.54
CA ALA A 189 1.36 5.81 5.18
C ALA A 189 1.74 4.56 4.38
N CYS A 190 3.01 4.46 4.00
CA CYS A 190 3.55 3.35 3.22
C CYS A 190 4.66 2.63 4.00
N GLY A 191 4.86 1.34 3.72
CA GLY A 191 5.94 0.54 4.29
C GLY A 191 6.53 -0.42 3.27
N PRO A 192 7.77 -0.89 3.50
CA PRO A 192 8.49 -1.74 2.53
C PRO A 192 7.95 -3.18 2.45
N SER A 193 7.13 -3.60 3.43
CA SER A 193 6.52 -4.93 3.49
C SER A 193 5.13 -4.87 4.09
N ASN A 194 4.29 -5.89 3.84
CA ASN A 194 2.97 -5.99 4.46
C ASN A 194 3.05 -6.00 5.99
N ALA A 195 4.02 -6.73 6.56
CA ALA A 195 4.23 -6.79 8.00
C ALA A 195 4.58 -5.41 8.60
N ALA A 196 5.40 -4.61 7.92
CA ALA A 196 5.72 -3.26 8.37
C ALA A 196 4.49 -2.33 8.34
N VAL A 197 3.65 -2.45 7.31
CA VAL A 197 2.39 -1.69 7.22
C VAL A 197 1.41 -2.12 8.31
N ASP A 198 1.33 -3.42 8.59
CA ASP A 198 0.47 -3.96 9.65
C ASP A 198 0.94 -3.51 11.05
N GLN A 199 2.25 -3.43 11.29
CA GLN A 199 2.80 -2.86 12.53
C GLN A 199 2.43 -1.37 12.69
N LEU A 200 2.52 -0.58 11.62
CA LEU A 200 2.08 0.82 11.63
C LEU A 200 0.58 0.91 11.91
N LEU A 201 -0.23 0.12 11.21
CA LEU A 201 -1.69 0.10 11.39
C LEU A 201 -2.08 -0.25 12.82
N SER A 202 -1.51 -1.32 13.37
CA SER A 202 -1.74 -1.71 14.76
C SER A 202 -1.39 -0.58 15.73
N GLY A 203 -0.25 0.07 15.54
CA GLY A 203 0.17 1.21 16.35
C GLY A 203 -0.78 2.41 16.24
N LEU A 204 -1.26 2.73 15.04
CA LEU A 204 -2.21 3.81 14.81
C LEU A 204 -3.58 3.54 15.45
N LEU A 205 -4.09 2.32 15.34
CA LEU A 205 -5.36 1.92 15.96
C LEU A 205 -5.28 1.99 17.49
N LYS A 206 -4.17 1.56 18.10
CA LYS A 206 -3.92 1.71 19.54
C LYS A 206 -3.88 3.17 20.00
N LEU A 207 -3.53 4.09 19.11
CA LEU A 207 -3.52 5.54 19.35
C LEU A 207 -4.86 6.21 19.04
N GLY A 208 -5.90 5.46 18.70
CA GLY A 208 -7.23 5.98 18.34
C GLY A 208 -7.27 6.70 17.00
N VAL A 209 -6.27 6.52 16.13
CA VAL A 209 -6.27 7.11 14.79
C VAL A 209 -7.18 6.28 13.87
N ARG A 210 -8.11 6.95 13.18
CA ARG A 210 -8.94 6.33 12.12
C ARG A 210 -8.08 5.98 10.91
N ALA A 211 -7.55 4.76 10.88
CA ALA A 211 -6.68 4.25 9.83
C ALA A 211 -7.34 3.11 9.04
N ILE A 212 -7.15 3.09 7.72
CA ILE A 212 -7.68 2.05 6.82
C ILE A 212 -6.54 1.40 6.04
N ARG A 213 -6.49 0.08 6.05
CA ARG A 213 -5.51 -0.72 5.29
C ARG A 213 -6.00 -0.98 3.86
N VAL A 214 -5.26 -0.46 2.88
CA VAL A 214 -5.51 -0.74 1.45
C VAL A 214 -4.60 -1.87 0.99
N GLY A 215 -5.19 -2.95 0.47
CA GLY A 215 -4.46 -4.12 -0.02
C GLY A 215 -5.34 -5.37 0.00
N MET A 216 -4.77 -6.51 -0.37
CA MET A 216 -5.49 -7.79 -0.30
C MET A 216 -5.63 -8.22 1.16
N PRO A 217 -6.85 -8.50 1.65
CA PRO A 217 -7.08 -8.93 3.03
C PRO A 217 -6.30 -10.19 3.42
N ALA A 218 -6.04 -11.11 2.48
CA ALA A 218 -5.22 -12.31 2.70
C ALA A 218 -3.77 -12.00 3.11
N ARG A 219 -3.26 -10.81 2.77
CA ARG A 219 -1.91 -10.32 3.12
C ARG A 219 -1.87 -9.48 4.39
N VAL A 220 -2.99 -9.40 5.10
CA VAL A 220 -3.14 -8.61 6.33
C VAL A 220 -3.28 -9.55 7.50
N SER A 221 -2.56 -9.26 8.58
CA SER A 221 -2.64 -9.96 9.86
C SER A 221 -4.09 -10.08 10.30
N GLU A 222 -4.48 -11.25 10.80
CA GLU A 222 -5.88 -11.59 11.05
C GLU A 222 -6.60 -10.58 11.95
N SER A 223 -5.96 -10.19 13.05
CA SER A 223 -6.47 -9.19 14.00
C SER A 223 -6.70 -7.80 13.39
N LEU A 224 -6.09 -7.51 12.24
CA LEU A 224 -6.17 -6.23 11.53
C LEU A 224 -7.10 -6.28 10.31
N ARG A 225 -7.61 -7.45 9.92
CA ARG A 225 -8.55 -7.59 8.79
C ARG A 225 -9.79 -6.69 8.90
N PRO A 226 -10.39 -6.46 10.09
CA PRO A 226 -11.51 -5.53 10.24
C PRO A 226 -11.16 -4.08 9.86
N ALA A 227 -9.89 -3.70 9.93
CA ALA A 227 -9.37 -2.38 9.58
C ALA A 227 -9.02 -2.24 8.09
N THR A 228 -9.36 -3.22 7.24
CA THR A 228 -9.12 -3.15 5.79
C THR A 228 -10.20 -2.37 5.06
N LEU A 229 -9.83 -1.79 3.91
CA LEU A 229 -10.78 -1.14 3.01
C LEU A 229 -11.87 -2.12 2.56
N ALA A 230 -11.53 -3.37 2.28
CA ALA A 230 -12.50 -4.40 1.90
C ALA A 230 -13.55 -4.62 2.99
N ALA A 231 -13.13 -4.80 4.25
CA ALA A 231 -14.03 -4.97 5.38
C ALA A 231 -14.92 -3.74 5.64
N HIS A 232 -14.39 -2.53 5.41
CA HIS A 232 -15.18 -1.30 5.52
C HIS A 232 -16.21 -1.17 4.39
N LEU A 233 -15.83 -1.53 3.16
CA LEU A 233 -16.74 -1.54 2.02
C LEU A 233 -17.88 -2.54 2.25
N GLU A 234 -17.60 -3.72 2.80
CA GLU A 234 -18.61 -4.74 3.10
C GLU A 234 -19.72 -4.25 4.04
N LYS A 235 -19.38 -3.36 4.97
CA LYS A 235 -20.32 -2.75 5.91
C LYS A 235 -21.15 -1.62 5.28
N HIS A 236 -20.77 -1.13 4.10
CA HIS A 236 -21.44 0.00 3.48
C HIS A 236 -22.80 -0.40 2.89
N ARG A 237 -23.83 0.42 3.11
CA ARG A 237 -25.22 0.18 2.63
C ARG A 237 -25.33 -0.18 1.14
N SER A 238 -24.47 0.39 0.31
CA SER A 238 -24.47 0.18 -1.15
C SER A 238 -23.66 -1.03 -1.60
N TYR A 239 -22.99 -1.74 -0.68
CA TYR A 239 -22.16 -2.89 -1.02
C TYR A 239 -22.91 -4.01 -1.74
N PRO A 240 -24.16 -4.38 -1.38
CA PRO A 240 -24.92 -5.40 -2.12
C PRO A 240 -25.11 -5.03 -3.60
N THR A 241 -25.36 -3.76 -3.90
CA THR A 241 -25.47 -3.26 -5.28
C THR A 241 -24.15 -3.36 -6.01
N LEU A 242 -23.06 -2.92 -5.38
CA LEU A 242 -21.70 -3.04 -5.93
C LEU A 242 -21.32 -4.51 -6.21
N ARG A 243 -21.71 -5.42 -5.31
CA ARG A 243 -21.49 -6.88 -5.48
C ARG A 243 -22.23 -7.42 -6.70
N LYS A 244 -23.52 -7.06 -6.86
CA LYS A 244 -24.32 -7.43 -8.04
C LYS A 244 -23.71 -6.90 -9.34
N LEU A 245 -23.32 -5.63 -9.37
CA LEU A 245 -22.69 -5.00 -10.54
C LEU A 245 -21.36 -5.66 -10.90
N ARG A 246 -20.50 -5.94 -9.91
CA ARG A 246 -19.24 -6.67 -10.14
C ARG A 246 -19.48 -8.07 -10.68
N SER A 247 -20.45 -8.80 -10.14
CA SER A 247 -20.81 -10.13 -10.63
C SER A 247 -21.29 -10.09 -12.08
N ARG A 248 -22.14 -9.12 -12.44
CA ARG A 248 -22.62 -8.93 -13.81
C ARG A 248 -21.48 -8.58 -14.77
N SER A 249 -20.60 -7.65 -14.37
CA SER A 249 -19.45 -7.25 -15.18
C SER A 249 -18.48 -8.42 -15.42
N ARG A 250 -18.23 -9.27 -14.41
CA ARG A 250 -17.43 -10.49 -14.57
C ARG A 250 -18.07 -11.47 -15.54
N ARG A 251 -19.38 -11.70 -15.42
CA ARG A 251 -20.10 -12.61 -16.33
C ARG A 251 -20.05 -12.14 -17.77
N LEU A 252 -20.25 -10.83 -18.02
CA LEU A 252 -20.18 -10.27 -19.37
C LEU A 252 -18.78 -10.43 -19.98
N ARG A 253 -17.74 -10.12 -19.21
CA ARG A 253 -16.35 -10.33 -19.67
C ARG A 253 -16.05 -11.79 -19.99
N GLN A 254 -16.62 -12.72 -19.21
CA GLN A 254 -16.45 -14.15 -19.49
C GLN A 254 -17.09 -14.53 -20.82
N LEU A 255 -18.32 -14.07 -21.07
CA LEU A 255 -19.01 -14.32 -22.34
C LEU A 255 -18.27 -13.71 -23.53
N GLU A 256 -17.75 -12.48 -23.42
CA GLU A 256 -16.93 -11.87 -24.47
C GLU A 256 -15.67 -12.70 -24.78
N LEU A 257 -15.04 -13.29 -23.76
CA LEU A 257 -13.88 -14.16 -23.93
C LEU A 257 -14.25 -15.49 -24.59
N ASP A 258 -15.38 -16.08 -24.19
CA ASP A 258 -15.87 -17.34 -24.75
C ASP A 258 -16.28 -17.17 -26.23
N GLU A 259 -16.99 -16.09 -26.56
CA GLU A 259 -17.32 -15.73 -27.96
C GLU A 259 -16.06 -15.49 -28.80
N ALA A 260 -15.05 -14.80 -28.26
CA ALA A 260 -13.78 -14.62 -28.94
C ALA A 260 -13.10 -15.96 -29.22
N ARG A 261 -13.08 -16.88 -28.24
CA ARG A 261 -12.50 -18.23 -28.38
C ARG A 261 -13.22 -19.05 -29.45
N GLU A 262 -14.55 -19.03 -29.48
CA GLU A 262 -15.34 -19.71 -30.52
C GLU A 262 -15.10 -19.12 -31.92
N GLY A 263 -14.99 -17.79 -32.02
CA GLY A 263 -14.65 -17.12 -33.29
C GLY A 263 -13.26 -17.49 -33.83
N PHE A 264 -12.26 -17.66 -32.94
CA PHE A 264 -10.93 -18.15 -33.32
C PHE A 264 -10.94 -19.63 -33.74
N ALA A 265 -11.71 -20.49 -33.05
CA ALA A 265 -11.83 -21.91 -33.42
C ALA A 265 -12.50 -22.10 -34.79
N THR A 266 -13.54 -21.30 -35.07
CA THR A 266 -14.32 -21.39 -36.33
C THR A 266 -13.52 -20.87 -37.54
N SER A 267 -12.62 -19.91 -37.34
CA SER A 267 -11.74 -19.37 -38.38
C SER A 267 -10.49 -20.21 -38.64
N ALA A 268 -10.00 -20.94 -37.63
CA ALA A 268 -8.92 -21.92 -37.79
C ALA A 268 -9.37 -23.16 -38.57
N GLY A 269 -10.56 -23.71 -38.29
CA GLY A 269 -11.09 -24.89 -38.99
C GLY A 269 -11.45 -24.68 -40.47
N ARG A 270 -11.54 -23.43 -40.96
CA ARG A 270 -11.75 -23.13 -42.38
C ARG A 270 -10.47 -23.04 -43.22
N ARG A 271 -9.28 -23.03 -42.60
CA ARG A 271 -8.00 -22.96 -43.32
C ARG A 271 -7.37 -24.33 -43.60
N GLU A 272 -7.96 -25.41 -43.08
CA GLU A 272 -7.49 -26.79 -43.28
C GLU A 272 -8.43 -27.65 -44.15
N GLY A 273 -9.41 -27.03 -44.81
CA GLY A 273 -10.34 -27.70 -45.74
C GLY A 273 -10.07 -27.38 -47.19
#